data_AF-A0A350RK49-F1
#
_entry.id   AF-A0A350RK49-F1
#
_cell.length_a   1.000
_cell.length_b   1.000
_cell.length_c   1.000
_cell.angle_alpha   90.00
_cell.angle_beta   90.00
_cell.angle_gamma   90.00
#
_symmetry.space_group_name_H-M   'P 1'
#
loop_
_entity.id
_entity.type
_entity.pdbx_description
1 polymer ?
#
loop_
_entity_poly.entity_id
_entity_poly.type
_entity_poly.pdbx_seq_one_letter_code
_entity_poly.pdbx_strand_id
1 'polypeptide(L)' 'MTVNRQWRLARRPEGMIGEANFEFVETTVPKVIDQQILVKNLYFSFDPTQRGWAVDRPSYL' A
#
# COMPACT_ATOMS: atom_id res chain seq x y z
N MET A 1 -3.96 -18.57 -12.69
CA MET A 1 -4.54 -18.10 -11.41
C MET A 1 -4.46 -16.58 -11.38
N THR A 2 -5.48 -15.89 -10.88
CA THR A 2 -5.43 -14.43 -10.75
C THR A 2 -4.63 -14.07 -9.50
N VAL A 3 -3.62 -13.21 -9.66
CA VAL A 3 -2.71 -12.78 -8.58
C VAL A 3 -3.05 -11.34 -8.19
N ASN A 4 -3.05 -11.07 -6.90
CA ASN A 4 -3.13 -9.72 -6.33
C ASN A 4 -1.72 -9.22 -6.04
N ARG A 5 -1.24 -8.26 -6.84
CA ARG A 5 0.09 -7.65 -6.73
C ARG A 5 0.02 -6.46 -5.79
N GLN A 6 0.96 -6.37 -4.85
CA GLN A 6 0.94 -5.34 -3.80
C GLN A 6 2.33 -4.74 -3.60
N TRP A 7 2.39 -3.41 -3.50
CA TRP A 7 3.52 -2.72 -2.91
C TRP A 7 3.22 -2.50 -1.44
N ARG A 8 4.00 -3.10 -0.55
CA ARG A 8 3.85 -2.98 0.91
C ARG A 8 4.98 -2.16 1.48
N LEU A 9 4.70 -1.37 2.52
CA LEU A 9 5.73 -0.64 3.25
C LEU A 9 6.58 -1.65 4.04
N ALA A 10 7.80 -1.91 3.57
CA ALA A 10 8.75 -2.83 4.19
C ALA A 10 9.49 -2.19 5.36
N ARG A 11 9.82 -0.89 5.23
CA ARG A 11 10.43 -0.09 6.30
C ARG A 11 10.15 1.40 6.11
N ARG A 12 10.13 2.14 7.21
CA ARG A 12 9.90 3.58 7.18
C ARG A 12 11.10 4.32 6.58
N PRO A 13 10.86 5.37 5.76
CA PRO A 13 11.94 6.13 5.11
C PRO A 13 12.68 7.03 6.10
N GLU A 14 14.00 6.93 6.08
CA GLU A 14 14.92 7.94 6.61
C GLU A 14 15.34 8.84 5.45
N GLY A 15 14.98 10.12 5.48
CA GLY A 15 15.20 11.03 4.35
C GLY A 15 14.24 10.81 3.19
N MET A 16 14.76 10.56 1.99
CA MET A 16 13.95 10.36 0.78
C MET A 16 13.34 8.96 0.73
N ILE A 17 12.12 8.86 0.21
CA ILE A 17 11.52 7.57 -0.12
C ILE A 17 12.28 6.93 -1.29
N GLY A 18 12.59 5.64 -1.18
CA GLY A 18 13.21 4.86 -2.23
C GLY A 18 12.75 3.40 -2.25
N GLU A 19 13.32 2.62 -3.15
CA GLU A 19 12.93 1.23 -3.41
C GLU A 19 12.94 0.37 -2.15
N ALA A 20 13.97 0.52 -1.32
CA ALA A 20 14.12 -0.28 -0.10
C ALA A 20 13.07 0.01 0.98
N ASN A 21 12.22 1.04 0.80
CA ASN A 21 11.06 1.27 1.68
C ASN A 21 9.88 0.36 1.35
N PHE A 22 9.85 -0.23 0.16
CA PHE A 22 8.74 -1.05 -0.28
C PHE A 22 9.20 -2.44 -0.71
N GLU A 23 8.32 -3.41 -0.49
CA GLU A 23 8.45 -4.74 -1.08
C GLU A 23 7.31 -4.95 -2.08
N PHE A 24 7.65 -5.56 -3.21
CA PHE A 24 6.66 -6.04 -4.16
C PHE A 24 6.32 -7.49 -3.85
N VAL A 25 5.06 -7.76 -3.55
CA VAL A 25 4.59 -9.11 -3.24
C VAL A 25 3.42 -9.52 -4.10
N GLU A 26 3.36 -10.82 -4.37
CA GLU A 26 2.29 -11.47 -5.09
C GLU A 26 1.50 -12.35 -4.13
N THR A 27 0.19 -12.15 -4.06
CA THR A 27 -0.69 -12.98 -3.23
C THR A 27 -1.85 -13.53 -4.06
N THR A 28 -2.54 -14.55 -3.55
CA THR A 28 -3.84 -14.95 -4.12
C THR A 28 -4.86 -13.82 -3.94
N VAL A 29 -5.80 -13.68 -4.87
CA VAL A 29 -6.95 -12.79 -4.69
C VAL A 29 -7.81 -13.31 -3.53
N PRO A 30 -8.11 -12.48 -2.51
CA PRO A 30 -8.87 -12.92 -1.35
C PRO A 30 -10.33 -13.20 -1.70
N LYS A 31 -10.97 -14.10 -0.94
CA LYS A 31 -12.44 -14.25 -0.94
C LYS A 31 -13.05 -13.20 -0.02
N VAL A 32 -14.12 -12.56 -0.46
CA VAL A 32 -14.90 -11.64 0.37
C VAL A 32 -15.74 -12.42 1.37
N ILE A 33 -15.91 -11.86 2.57
CA ILE A 33 -16.90 -12.32 3.55
C ILE A 33 -18.12 -11.38 3.55
N ASP A 34 -19.07 -11.64 4.43
CA ASP A 34 -20.26 -10.80 4.55
C ASP A 34 -19.90 -9.32 4.77
N GLN A 35 -20.66 -8.43 4.14
CA GLN A 35 -20.45 -6.97 4.14
C GLN A 35 -19.12 -6.46 3.55
N GLN A 36 -18.43 -7.26 2.73
CA GLN A 36 -17.25 -6.82 1.97
C GLN A 36 -17.50 -6.79 0.47
N ILE A 37 -16.70 -5.99 -0.24
CA ILE A 37 -16.64 -5.96 -1.71
C ILE A 37 -15.22 -6.25 -2.19
N LEU A 38 -15.11 -6.89 -3.36
CA LEU A 38 -13.85 -7.11 -4.05
C LEU A 38 -13.71 -6.10 -5.18
N VAL A 39 -12.68 -5.27 -5.12
CA VAL A 39 -12.44 -4.23 -6.13
C VAL A 39 -11.23 -4.59 -6.99
N LYS A 40 -11.37 -4.46 -8.31
CA LYS A 40 -10.25 -4.47 -9.24
C LYS A 40 -9.77 -3.03 -9.43
N ASN A 41 -8.69 -2.66 -8.74
CA ASN A 41 -8.10 -1.32 -8.86
C ASN A 41 -7.61 -1.08 -10.30
N LEU A 42 -8.00 0.05 -10.89
CA LEU A 42 -7.57 0.48 -12.24
C LEU A 42 -6.55 1.61 -12.18
N TYR A 43 -6.68 2.49 -11.19
CA TYR A 43 -5.82 3.66 -10.98
C TYR A 43 -5.56 3.83 -9.48
N PHE A 44 -4.43 4.45 -9.16
CA PHE A 44 -4.06 4.84 -7.80
C PHE A 44 -3.78 6.33 -7.79
N SER A 45 -4.29 7.03 -6.78
CA SER A 45 -3.87 8.41 -6.52
C SER A 45 -2.45 8.41 -5.94
N PHE A 46 -1.65 9.41 -6.30
CA PHE A 46 -0.30 9.58 -5.76
C PHE A 46 -0.15 11.01 -5.25
N ASP A 47 -0.30 11.17 -3.94
CA ASP A 47 -0.48 12.46 -3.28
C ASP A 47 0.64 12.77 -2.28
N PRO A 48 1.02 14.04 -2.09
CA PRO A 48 2.03 14.44 -1.09
C PRO A 48 1.74 13.93 0.33
N THR A 49 0.46 13.78 0.69
CA THR A 49 0.01 13.25 1.99
C THR A 49 0.56 11.85 2.27
N GLN A 50 0.82 11.04 1.24
CA GLN A 50 1.37 9.69 1.39
C GLN A 50 2.76 9.68 2.06
N ARG A 51 3.53 10.78 1.91
CA ARG A 51 4.80 10.95 2.64
C ARG A 51 4.60 10.96 4.14
N GLY A 52 3.50 11.56 4.61
CA GLY A 52 3.11 11.59 6.01
C GLY A 52 2.76 10.19 6.52
N TRP A 53 1.93 9.45 5.79
CA TRP A 53 1.51 8.08 6.15
C TRP A 53 2.68 7.09 6.26
N ALA A 54 3.72 7.28 5.44
CA ALA A 54 4.90 6.42 5.48
C ALA A 54 5.77 6.59 6.75
N VAL A 55 5.58 7.67 7.51
CA VAL A 55 6.38 7.98 8.71
C VAL A 55 5.55 7.82 9.98
N ASP A 56 6.14 7.23 11.01
CA ASP A 56 5.53 7.18 12.33
C ASP A 56 5.78 8.51 13.04
N ARG A 57 4.87 9.46 12.89
CA ARG A 57 4.92 10.71 13.64
C ARG A 57 3.52 11.27 13.80
N PRO A 58 3.27 12.03 14.88
CA PRO A 58 2.04 12.77 15.03
C PRO A 58 1.75 13.59 13.76
N SER A 59 0.54 13.39 13.26
CA SER A 59 0.00 14.01 12.07
C SER A 59 -1.41 14.47 12.42
N TYR A 60 -1.87 15.55 11.79
CA TYR A 60 -3.26 16.02 11.94
C TYR A 60 -4.26 15.13 11.19
N LEU A 61 -3.75 14.20 10.37
CA LEU A 61 -4.41 12.99 9.89
C LEU A 61 -3.99 11.79 10.71
#